data_AF-A0A7C5FGU0-F1
#
_entry.id   AF-A0A7C5FGU0-F1
#
_cell.length_a   1.000
_cell.length_b   1.000
_cell.length_c   1.000
_cell.angle_alpha   90.00
_cell.angle_beta   90.00
_cell.angle_gamma   90.00
#
_symmetry.space_group_name_H-M   'P 1'
#
loop_
_entity.id
_entity.type
_entity.pdbx_description
1 polymer ?
#
loop_
_entity_poly.entity_id
_entity_poly.type
_entity_poly.pdbx_seq_one_letter_code
_entity_poly.pdbx_strand_id
1 'polypeptide(L)' 'MQKRNKTPCEDFVWYVLPALRCELAKEIVRMGKSQKEASILLGVTESAVSQYFGKKRGKASWL' A
#
# COMPACT_ATOMS: atom_id res chain seq x y z
N MET A 1 20.73 15.18 -11.65
CA MET A 1 20.06 15.02 -10.34
C MET A 1 20.52 13.70 -9.73
N GLN A 2 21.09 13.76 -8.52
CA GLN A 2 21.86 12.71 -7.84
C GLN A 2 21.17 11.33 -7.83
N LYS A 3 21.88 10.26 -8.22
CA LYS A 3 21.51 8.87 -7.92
C LYS A 3 21.40 8.73 -6.40
N ARG A 4 20.21 8.53 -5.85
CA ARG A 4 20.08 8.06 -4.47
C ARG A 4 20.54 6.60 -4.46
N ASN A 5 21.69 6.34 -3.85
CA ASN A 5 22.03 4.98 -3.42
C ASN A 5 21.08 4.64 -2.25
N LYS A 6 19.82 4.36 -2.55
CA LYS A 6 18.93 3.76 -1.57
C LYS A 6 19.42 2.35 -1.35
N THR A 7 19.66 2.03 -0.10
CA THR A 7 19.93 0.65 0.28
C THR A 7 18.68 -0.19 -0.04
N PRO A 8 18.84 -1.46 -0.42
CA PRO A 8 17.71 -2.30 -0.82
C PRO A 8 16.62 -2.40 0.27
N CYS A 9 16.98 -2.25 1.54
CA CYS A 9 16.02 -2.19 2.64
C CYS A 9 15.16 -0.92 2.62
N GLU A 10 15.72 0.25 2.27
CA GLU A 10 14.95 1.48 2.12
C GLU A 10 13.95 1.35 0.98
N ASP A 11 14.35 0.79 -0.16
CA ASP A 11 13.42 0.58 -1.29
C ASP A 11 12.27 -0.36 -0.93
N PHE A 12 12.55 -1.42 -0.17
CA PHE A 12 11.51 -2.30 0.32
C PHE A 12 10.50 -1.57 1.20
N VAL A 13 10.98 -0.73 2.12
CA VAL A 13 10.12 0.04 3.03
C VAL A 13 9.29 1.09 2.29
N TRP A 14 9.87 1.75 1.28
CA TRP A 14 9.21 2.85 0.57
C TRP A 14 8.26 2.39 -0.54
N TYR A 15 8.51 1.23 -1.16
CA TYR A 15 7.76 0.78 -2.33
C TYR A 15 7.06 -0.54 -2.12
N VAL A 16 7.74 -1.54 -1.53
CA VAL A 16 7.18 -2.89 -1.41
C VAL A 16 6.17 -2.99 -0.27
N LEU A 17 6.52 -2.53 0.93
CA LEU A 17 5.60 -2.55 2.07
C LEU A 17 4.29 -1.78 1.82
N PRO A 18 4.30 -0.56 1.21
CA PRO A 18 3.06 0.15 0.89
C PRO A 18 2.25 -0.52 -0.21
N ALA A 19 2.91 -1.10 -1.22
CA ALA A 19 2.22 -1.83 -2.30
C ALA A 19 1.56 -3.12 -1.77
N LEU A 20 2.26 -3.86 -0.91
CA LEU A 20 1.72 -5.06 -0.27
C LEU A 20 0.48 -4.75 0.57
N ARG A 21 0.55 -3.72 1.43
CA ARG A 21 -0.61 -3.29 2.24
C ARG A 21 -1.79 -2.87 1.38
N CYS A 22 -1.54 -2.23 0.24
CA CYS A 22 -2.56 -1.83 -0.72
C CYS A 22 -3.26 -3.05 -1.34
N GLU A 23 -2.52 -4.06 -1.79
CA GLU A 23 -3.10 -5.27 -2.36
C GLU A 23 -3.87 -6.09 -1.33
N LEU A 24 -3.34 -6.23 -0.10
CA LEU A 24 -4.06 -6.90 0.98
C LEU A 24 -5.40 -6.20 1.30
N ALA A 25 -5.41 -4.87 1.37
CA ALA A 25 -6.64 -4.11 1.60
C ALA A 25 -7.66 -4.30 0.48
N LYS A 26 -7.22 -4.35 -0.77
CA LYS A 26 -8.09 -4.61 -1.92
C LYS A 26 -8.67 -6.01 -1.90
N GLU A 27 -7.87 -7.01 -1.54
CA GLU A 27 -8.33 -8.41 -1.45
C GLU A 27 -9.41 -8.55 -0.37
N ILE A 28 -9.16 -7.98 0.81
CA ILE A 28 -10.12 -8.01 1.92
C ILE A 28 -11.46 -7.37 1.49
N VAL A 29 -11.42 -6.22 0.82
CA VAL A 29 -12.65 -5.59 0.30
C VAL A 29 -13.31 -6.43 -0.80
N ARG A 30 -12.53 -7.10 -1.66
CA ARG A 30 -13.05 -8.02 -2.69
C ARG A 30 -13.76 -9.24 -2.10
N MET A 31 -13.32 -9.71 -0.93
CA MET A 31 -13.99 -10.75 -0.15
C MET A 31 -15.31 -10.29 0.51
N GLY A 32 -15.76 -9.06 0.23
CA GLY A 32 -17.04 -8.52 0.72
C GLY A 32 -16.95 -7.76 2.04
N LYS A 33 -15.74 -7.51 2.56
CA LYS A 33 -15.53 -6.71 3.77
C LYS A 33 -15.57 -5.22 3.48
N SER A 34 -16.03 -4.44 4.45
CA SER A 34 -15.98 -2.97 4.38
C SER A 34 -14.54 -2.43 4.53
N GLN A 35 -14.29 -1.20 4.06
CA GLN A 35 -13.00 -0.53 4.27
C GLN A 35 -12.65 -0.36 5.75
N LYS A 36 -13.66 -0.20 6.61
CA LYS A 36 -13.52 -0.16 8.07
C LYS A 36 -13.06 -1.51 8.63
N GLU A 37 -13.64 -2.62 8.18
CA GLU A 37 -13.16 -3.96 8.60
C GLU A 37 -11.73 -4.21 8.10
N ALA A 38 -11.42 -3.81 6.87
CA ALA A 38 -10.06 -3.91 6.33
C ALA A 38 -9.04 -3.09 7.14
N SER A 39 -9.43 -1.91 7.63
CA SER A 39 -8.54 -1.06 8.45
C SER A 39 -8.23 -1.69 9.80
N ILE A 40 -9.23 -2.31 10.43
CA ILE A 40 -9.09 -3.06 11.67
C ILE A 40 -8.18 -4.29 11.46
N LEU A 41 -8.42 -5.06 10.40
CA LEU A 41 -7.63 -6.27 10.09
C LEU A 41 -6.17 -5.96 9.78
N LEU A 42 -5.90 -4.83 9.11
CA LEU A 42 -4.54 -4.43 8.72
C LEU A 42 -3.84 -3.57 9.78
N GLY A 43 -4.53 -3.17 10.86
CA GLY A 43 -3.98 -2.29 11.88
C GLY A 43 -3.61 -0.90 11.36
N VAL A 44 -4.40 -0.37 10.43
CA VAL A 44 -4.20 0.96 9.82
C VAL A 44 -5.44 1.84 9.98
N THR A 45 -5.34 3.12 9.66
CA THR A 45 -6.51 4.00 9.66
C THR A 45 -7.42 3.72 8.46
N GLU A 46 -8.72 3.92 8.62
CA GLU A 46 -9.69 3.80 7.52
C GLU A 46 -9.35 4.75 6.36
N SER A 47 -8.82 5.94 6.68
CA SER A 47 -8.31 6.88 5.68
C SER A 47 -7.13 6.33 4.88
N ALA A 48 -6.23 5.53 5.49
CA ALA A 48 -5.14 4.87 4.78
C ALA A 48 -5.67 3.82 3.79
N VAL A 49 -6.70 3.06 4.19
CA VAL A 49 -7.39 2.11 3.31
C VAL A 49 -8.01 2.83 2.12
N SER A 50 -8.73 3.93 2.34
CA SER A 50 -9.28 4.77 1.26
C SER A 50 -8.19 5.28 0.31
N GLN A 51 -7.02 5.68 0.85
CA GLN A 51 -5.87 6.11 0.04
C GLN A 51 -5.25 4.99 -0.80
N TYR A 52 -5.37 3.71 -0.40
CA TYR A 52 -4.89 2.58 -1.20
C TYR A 52 -5.67 2.42 -2.52
N PHE A 53 -6.95 2.74 -2.52
CA PHE A 53 -7.77 2.76 -3.75
C PHE A 53 -7.47 3.98 -4.63
N GLY A 54 -7.03 5.09 -4.03
CA GLY A 54 -6.78 6.38 -4.71
C GLY A 54 -5.53 6.46 -5.60
N LYS A 55 -4.84 5.35 -5.91
CA LYS A 55 -3.69 5.26 -6.83
C LYS A 55 -2.50 6.21 -6.56
N LYS A 56 -2.41 6.88 -5.40
CA LYS A 56 -1.25 7.75 -5.07
C LYS A 56 0.02 6.99 -4.71
N ARG A 57 -0.08 5.70 -4.35
CA ARG A 57 1.06 4.83 -4.03
C ARG A 57 0.80 3.45 -4.64
N GLY A 58 1.72 2.95 -5.48
CA GLY A 58 1.60 1.62 -6.09
C GLY A 58 1.52 1.55 -7.62
N LYS A 59 1.73 2.66 -8.36
CA LYS A 59 2.26 2.51 -9.72
C LYS A 59 3.77 2.29 -9.58
N ALA A 60 4.20 1.05 -9.66
CA ALA A 60 5.55 0.78 -10.13
C ALA A 60 5.64 1.45 -11.51
N SER A 61 6.34 2.58 -11.60
CA SER A 61 6.58 3.30 -12.87
C SER A 61 7.54 2.51 -13.80
N TRP A 62 7.58 1.19 -13.66
CA TRP A 62 8.50 0.26 -14.32
C TRP A 62 7.77 -0.91 -15.01
N LEU A 63 6.43 -0.88 -15.06
CA LEU A 63 5.60 -1.65 -15.99
C LEU A 63 4.89 -0.66 -16.91
#